data_AF-A0A2Z6RDW8-F1
#
_entry.id   AF-A0A2Z6RDW8-F1
#
_cell.length_a   1.000
_cell.length_b   1.000
_cell.length_c   1.000
_cell.angle_alpha   90.00
_cell.angle_beta   90.00
_cell.angle_gamma   90.00
#
_symmetry.space_group_name_H-M   'P 1'
#
loop_
_entity.id
_entity.type
_entity.pdbx_description
1 polymer ?
#
loop_
_entity_poly.entity_id
_entity_poly.type
_entity_poly.pdbx_seq_one_letter_code
_entity_poly.pdbx_strand_id
1 'polypeptide(L)'
;MSIRSIKYMRAKESDIISNPELVYENILKVTWLTRTLNWNRPIVGMTDCTKIRPKLTYSDELSCVVGSTLKLSETLVETYDNIHKIVNIIKQKNAIATQVRVVILKIPMEKIPPLIIVILPTNRESNAMEIYNLLMNVLIMSRDTDINLVSLGSDGALTEFNAQRLIMNCEKAKNFFEFHDNYYNVHYKMPIYWNLPIITVQDVKHAKKTARNQLHSGARLLIFGNNVILYRHLLVTLAQVKNHAIYIRDVVNVDKQDDGAAYRLFYSDVLEQIYQSELE
;
A
#
# COMPACT_ATOMS: atom_id res chain seq x y z
N MET A 1 -32.93 -12.08 12.90
CA MET A 1 -31.60 -12.68 13.19
C MET A 1 -30.96 -11.87 14.31
N SER A 2 -30.62 -12.47 15.46
CA SER A 2 -30.12 -11.70 16.62
C SER A 2 -28.64 -11.33 16.46
N ILE A 3 -28.18 -10.26 17.13
CA ILE A 3 -26.75 -9.87 17.16
C ILE A 3 -25.86 -11.03 17.62
N ARG A 4 -26.34 -11.86 18.54
CA ARG A 4 -25.63 -13.06 19.03
C ARG A 4 -25.49 -14.12 17.93
N SER A 5 -26.54 -14.31 17.13
CA SER A 5 -26.53 -15.20 15.96
C SER A 5 -25.55 -14.72 14.89
N ILE A 6 -25.51 -13.40 14.63
CA ILE A 6 -24.58 -12.80 13.65
C ILE A 6 -23.13 -12.93 14.12
N LYS A 7 -22.85 -12.68 15.41
CA LYS A 7 -21.51 -12.89 15.99
C LYS A 7 -21.06 -14.35 15.92
N TYR A 8 -21.98 -15.28 16.18
CA TYR A 8 -21.70 -16.72 16.08
C TYR A 8 -21.39 -17.17 14.65
N MET A 9 -22.13 -16.64 13.66
CA MET A 9 -21.87 -16.94 12.24
C MET A 9 -20.52 -16.35 11.80
N ARG A 10 -20.20 -15.10 12.18
CA ARG A 10 -18.90 -14.49 11.89
C ARG A 10 -17.74 -15.25 12.54
N ALA A 11 -17.87 -15.65 13.81
CA ALA A 11 -16.82 -16.44 14.48
C ALA A 11 -16.57 -17.82 13.84
N LYS A 12 -17.50 -18.32 13.02
CA LYS A 12 -17.35 -19.56 12.25
C LYS A 12 -16.80 -19.35 10.84
N GLU A 13 -16.62 -18.12 10.37
CA GLU A 13 -16.01 -17.85 9.07
C GLU A 13 -14.53 -18.24 9.10
N SER A 14 -14.15 -19.23 8.27
CA SER A 14 -12.78 -19.70 8.07
C SER A 14 -11.83 -18.63 7.53
N ASP A 15 -12.40 -17.55 7.01
CA ASP A 15 -11.70 -16.48 6.31
C ASP A 15 -11.11 -15.43 7.27
N ILE A 16 -11.34 -15.59 8.58
CA ILE A 16 -10.73 -14.74 9.60
C ILE A 16 -9.24 -15.06 9.72
N ILE A 17 -8.41 -14.01 9.72
CA ILE A 17 -7.01 -14.12 10.13
C ILE A 17 -6.98 -14.51 11.61
N SER A 18 -6.45 -15.69 11.88
CA SER A 18 -6.24 -16.21 13.23
C SER A 18 -4.91 -15.77 13.81
N ASN A 19 -3.88 -15.61 12.98
CA ASN A 19 -2.60 -15.07 13.40
C ASN A 19 -2.23 -13.87 12.51
N PRO A 20 -2.15 -12.65 13.06
CA PRO A 20 -1.83 -11.45 12.28
C PRO A 20 -0.37 -11.39 11.79
N GLU A 21 0.54 -12.20 12.34
CA GLU A 21 1.92 -12.27 11.89
C GLU A 21 2.07 -12.97 10.52
N LEU A 22 3.23 -12.81 9.89
CA LEU A 22 3.55 -13.54 8.66
C LEU A 22 3.88 -15.00 8.99
N VAL A 23 2.90 -15.87 8.79
CA VAL A 23 3.00 -17.32 9.01
C VAL A 23 2.52 -18.10 7.78
N TYR A 24 3.00 -19.34 7.64
CA TYR A 24 2.68 -20.18 6.48
C TYR A 24 1.18 -20.46 6.36
N GLU A 25 0.46 -20.58 7.47
CA GLU A 25 -0.98 -20.84 7.50
C GLU A 25 -1.76 -19.77 6.72
N ASN A 26 -1.36 -18.50 6.84
CA ASN A 26 -2.04 -17.39 6.14
C ASN A 26 -1.86 -17.50 4.62
N ILE A 27 -0.69 -17.93 4.17
CA ILE A 27 -0.39 -18.09 2.74
C ILE A 27 -1.01 -19.39 2.19
N LEU A 28 -1.05 -20.45 3.00
CA LEU A 28 -1.74 -21.69 2.67
C LEU A 28 -3.25 -21.48 2.46
N LYS A 29 -3.88 -20.54 3.17
CA LYS A 29 -5.28 -20.15 2.89
C LYS A 29 -5.45 -19.61 1.46
N VAL A 30 -4.50 -18.80 0.99
CA VAL A 30 -4.49 -18.30 -0.40
C VAL A 30 -4.27 -19.46 -1.39
N THR A 31 -3.37 -20.39 -1.06
CA THR A 31 -3.14 -21.61 -1.85
C THR A 31 -4.38 -22.48 -1.94
N TRP A 32 -5.12 -22.63 -0.83
CA TRP A 32 -6.36 -23.38 -0.81
C TRP A 32 -7.45 -22.71 -1.65
N LEU A 33 -7.60 -21.39 -1.56
CA LEU A 33 -8.52 -20.63 -2.40
C LEU A 33 -8.20 -20.80 -3.89
N THR A 34 -6.93 -20.65 -4.27
CA THR A 34 -6.50 -20.77 -5.67
C THR A 34 -6.73 -22.16 -6.22
N ARG A 35 -6.43 -23.21 -5.46
CA ARG A 35 -6.73 -24.61 -5.83
C ARG A 35 -8.22 -24.87 -5.96
N THR A 36 -9.03 -24.35 -5.04
CA THR A 36 -10.50 -24.50 -5.08
C THR A 36 -11.10 -23.87 -6.34
N LEU A 37 -10.49 -22.78 -6.82
CA LEU A 37 -10.89 -22.09 -8.03
C LEU A 37 -10.17 -22.59 -9.30
N ASN A 38 -9.32 -23.62 -9.21
CA ASN A 38 -8.41 -24.06 -10.28
C ASN A 38 -7.61 -22.90 -10.92
N TRP A 39 -7.19 -21.93 -10.09
CA TRP A 39 -6.45 -20.76 -10.52
C TRP A 39 -4.93 -21.01 -10.48
N ASN A 40 -4.35 -21.24 -11.67
CA ASN A 40 -2.90 -21.40 -11.86
C ASN A 40 -2.25 -20.17 -12.52
N ARG A 41 -2.91 -19.03 -12.41
CA ARG A 41 -2.55 -17.77 -13.07
C ARG A 41 -1.91 -16.80 -12.07
N PRO A 42 -1.40 -15.65 -12.53
CA PRO A 42 -0.72 -14.70 -11.66
C PRO A 42 -1.55 -14.24 -10.46
N ILE A 43 -0.87 -13.98 -9.35
CA ILE A 43 -1.40 -13.40 -8.12
C ILE A 43 -0.61 -12.13 -7.84
N VAL A 44 -1.31 -11.11 -7.32
CA VAL A 44 -0.72 -9.81 -7.03
C VAL A 44 -0.70 -9.59 -5.53
N GLY A 45 0.43 -9.13 -5.01
CA GLY A 45 0.58 -8.71 -3.63
C GLY A 45 0.56 -7.19 -3.52
N MET A 46 0.01 -6.66 -2.43
CA MET A 46 -0.01 -5.22 -2.16
C MET A 46 0.22 -4.98 -0.68
N THR A 47 0.85 -3.87 -0.33
CA THR A 47 1.03 -3.45 1.06
C THR A 47 0.78 -1.96 1.23
N ASP A 48 0.20 -1.61 2.37
CA ASP A 48 0.01 -0.23 2.80
C ASP A 48 -0.02 -0.16 4.34
N CYS A 49 0.20 1.05 4.88
CA CYS A 49 0.07 1.37 6.28
C CYS A 49 -1.16 2.25 6.52
N THR A 50 -2.07 1.79 7.37
CA THR A 50 -3.17 2.64 7.87
C THR A 50 -2.83 3.20 9.25
N LYS A 51 -3.19 4.47 9.50
CA LYS A 51 -3.14 5.04 10.86
C LYS A 51 -4.23 4.43 11.73
N ILE A 52 -3.89 4.16 12.99
CA ILE A 52 -4.82 3.66 13.99
C ILE A 52 -4.79 4.55 15.23
N ARG A 53 -5.85 4.47 16.04
CA ARG A 53 -5.86 5.12 17.35
C ARG A 53 -4.94 4.35 18.30
N PRO A 54 -3.93 4.98 18.91
CA PRO A 54 -3.04 4.30 19.86
C PRO A 54 -3.84 3.80 21.07
N LYS A 55 -3.89 2.49 21.26
CA LYS A 55 -4.58 1.85 22.37
C LYS A 55 -4.07 0.43 22.57
N LEU A 56 -3.86 0.05 23.83
CA LEU A 56 -3.61 -1.34 24.21
C LEU A 56 -4.92 -1.99 24.64
N THR A 57 -5.18 -3.20 24.16
CA THR A 57 -6.36 -3.98 24.51
C THR A 57 -5.94 -5.44 24.73
N TYR A 58 -6.58 -6.15 25.64
CA TYR A 58 -6.39 -7.59 25.77
C TYR A 58 -7.30 -8.32 24.77
N SER A 59 -6.75 -9.29 24.05
CA SER A 59 -7.51 -10.15 23.15
C SER A 59 -7.64 -11.55 23.76
N ASP A 60 -8.86 -11.98 24.04
CA ASP A 60 -9.13 -13.34 24.53
C ASP A 60 -8.76 -14.38 23.47
N GLU A 61 -9.06 -14.10 22.19
CA GLU A 61 -8.82 -14.99 21.05
C GLU A 61 -7.33 -15.28 20.83
N LEU A 62 -6.47 -14.27 21.02
CA LEU A 62 -5.02 -14.41 20.90
C LEU A 62 -4.33 -14.64 22.25
N SER A 63 -5.09 -14.57 23.35
CA SER A 63 -4.59 -14.58 24.72
C SER A 63 -3.39 -13.65 24.94
N CYS A 64 -3.41 -12.46 24.33
CA CYS A 64 -2.28 -11.53 24.32
C CYS A 64 -2.74 -10.07 24.43
N VAL A 65 -1.82 -9.17 24.80
CA VAL A 65 -2.04 -7.72 24.71
C VAL A 65 -1.78 -7.26 23.27
N VAL A 66 -2.81 -6.74 22.60
CA VAL A 66 -2.77 -6.21 21.23
C VAL A 66 -2.67 -4.68 21.21
N GLY A 67 -2.21 -4.13 20.07
CA GLY A 67 -1.96 -2.69 19.88
C GLY A 67 -0.54 -2.24 20.23
N SER A 68 0.36 -3.21 20.45
CA SER A 68 1.80 -3.02 20.63
C SER A 68 2.55 -3.41 19.36
N THR A 69 3.72 -2.83 19.10
CA THR A 69 4.63 -3.21 18.00
C THR A 69 5.53 -4.40 18.35
N LEU A 70 5.43 -4.93 19.56
CA LEU A 70 6.14 -6.14 19.98
C LEU A 70 5.56 -7.39 19.30
N LYS A 71 6.34 -8.47 19.22
CA LYS A 71 5.85 -9.75 18.69
C LYS A 71 4.75 -10.30 19.58
N LEU A 72 3.84 -11.10 19.01
CA LEU A 72 2.77 -11.74 19.79
C LEU A 72 3.33 -12.57 20.94
N SER A 73 4.43 -13.30 20.69
CA SER A 73 5.11 -14.11 21.72
C SER A 73 5.57 -13.30 22.93
N GLU A 74 5.87 -12.01 22.75
CA GLU A 74 6.30 -11.12 23.84
C GLU A 74 5.12 -10.50 24.60
N THR A 75 3.90 -10.56 24.05
CA THR A 75 2.70 -9.99 24.65
C THR A 75 1.69 -11.04 25.09
N LEU A 76 2.04 -12.33 25.02
CA LEU A 76 1.25 -13.45 25.53
C LEU A 76 0.99 -13.32 27.02
N VAL A 77 -0.26 -13.52 27.41
CA VAL A 77 -0.73 -13.43 28.79
C VAL A 77 -1.15 -14.83 29.24
N GLU A 78 -0.31 -15.48 30.01
CA GLU A 78 -0.64 -16.76 30.64
C GLU A 78 -1.45 -16.60 31.92
N THR A 79 -1.20 -15.52 32.67
CA THR A 79 -1.86 -15.22 33.94
C THR A 79 -2.28 -13.75 34.03
N TYR A 80 -3.30 -13.45 34.81
CA TYR A 80 -3.83 -12.09 34.95
C TYR A 80 -2.76 -11.08 35.42
N ASP A 81 -1.88 -11.50 36.33
CA ASP A 81 -0.78 -10.65 36.85
C ASP A 81 0.23 -10.26 35.77
N ASN A 82 0.34 -11.05 34.69
CA ASN A 82 1.24 -10.75 33.58
C ASN A 82 0.76 -9.56 32.75
N ILE A 83 -0.55 -9.25 32.75
CA ILE A 83 -1.11 -8.14 31.98
C ILE A 83 -0.44 -6.83 32.36
N HIS A 84 -0.38 -6.53 33.66
CA HIS A 84 0.21 -5.28 34.15
C HIS A 84 1.72 -5.21 33.85
N LYS A 85 2.43 -6.35 33.98
CA LYS A 85 3.87 -6.44 33.65
C LYS A 85 4.12 -6.15 32.17
N ILE A 86 3.37 -6.81 31.28
CA ILE A 86 3.48 -6.65 29.83
C ILE A 86 3.13 -5.23 29.41
N VAL A 87 2.04 -4.66 29.93
CA VAL A 87 1.66 -3.27 29.65
C VAL A 87 2.76 -2.29 30.09
N ASN A 88 3.38 -2.52 31.25
CA ASN A 88 4.49 -1.69 31.70
C ASN A 88 5.73 -1.82 30.80
N ILE A 89 6.07 -3.03 30.35
CA ILE A 89 7.16 -3.26 29.38
C ILE A 89 6.88 -2.52 28.07
N ILE A 90 5.65 -2.60 27.54
CA ILE A 90 5.25 -1.92 26.30
C ILE A 90 5.41 -0.40 26.46
N LYS A 91 4.97 0.16 27.59
CA LYS A 91 5.11 1.59 27.89
C LYS A 91 6.56 2.00 28.02
N GLN A 92 7.39 1.23 28.73
CA GLN A 92 8.82 1.49 28.89
C GLN A 92 9.57 1.47 27.56
N LYS A 93 9.23 0.54 26.65
CA LYS A 93 9.79 0.44 25.30
C LYS A 93 9.19 1.44 24.31
N ASN A 94 8.21 2.25 24.73
CA ASN A 94 7.43 3.14 23.86
C ASN A 94 6.87 2.42 22.60
N ALA A 95 6.41 1.18 22.80
CA ALA A 95 6.03 0.25 21.74
C ALA A 95 4.53 0.29 21.40
N ILE A 96 3.82 1.38 21.71
CA ILE A 96 2.40 1.51 21.38
C ILE A 96 2.25 1.82 19.89
N ALA A 97 1.48 1.01 19.18
CA ALA A 97 1.28 1.17 17.74
C ALA A 97 0.44 2.40 17.41
N THR A 98 0.86 3.14 16.39
CA THR A 98 0.17 4.31 15.81
C THR A 98 -0.33 4.02 14.39
N GLN A 99 0.22 2.98 13.77
CA GLN A 99 -0.10 2.51 12.43
C GLN A 99 -0.15 0.98 12.41
N VAL A 100 -0.74 0.44 11.35
CA VAL A 100 -0.75 -0.99 11.06
C VAL A 100 -0.41 -1.17 9.59
N ARG A 101 0.63 -1.96 9.32
CA ARG A 101 0.98 -2.41 7.98
C ARG A 101 0.17 -3.65 7.64
N VAL A 102 -0.50 -3.61 6.51
CA VAL A 102 -1.25 -4.75 5.98
C VAL A 102 -0.55 -5.23 4.72
N VAL A 103 -0.43 -6.54 4.57
CA VAL A 103 -0.04 -7.17 3.29
C VAL A 103 -1.20 -8.05 2.84
N ILE A 104 -1.61 -7.84 1.60
CA ILE A 104 -2.70 -8.59 0.97
C ILE A 104 -2.19 -9.32 -0.26
N LEU A 105 -2.74 -10.49 -0.53
CA LEU A 105 -2.63 -11.20 -1.79
C LEU A 105 -3.99 -11.23 -2.47
N LYS A 106 -4.01 -11.01 -3.78
CA LYS A 106 -5.24 -10.95 -4.57
C LYS A 106 -5.09 -11.72 -5.86
N ILE A 107 -6.12 -12.52 -6.16
CA ILE A 107 -6.35 -13.04 -7.50
C ILE A 107 -6.86 -11.85 -8.35
N PRO A 108 -6.19 -11.50 -9.47
CA PRO A 108 -6.55 -10.36 -10.31
C PRO A 108 -7.80 -10.66 -11.17
N MET A 109 -8.89 -11.03 -10.50
CA MET A 109 -10.21 -11.22 -11.08
C MET A 109 -11.21 -10.35 -10.34
N GLU A 110 -12.22 -9.91 -11.07
CA GLU A 110 -13.37 -9.25 -10.47
C GLU A 110 -14.09 -10.20 -9.51
N LYS A 111 -14.72 -9.63 -8.47
CA LYS A 111 -15.55 -10.33 -7.46
C LYS A 111 -14.80 -11.23 -6.47
N ILE A 112 -13.52 -11.51 -6.67
CA ILE A 112 -12.71 -12.19 -5.66
C ILE A 112 -12.14 -11.14 -4.69
N PRO A 113 -12.47 -11.21 -3.39
CA PRO A 113 -11.93 -10.27 -2.41
C PRO A 113 -10.42 -10.51 -2.22
N PRO A 114 -9.65 -9.45 -1.89
CA PRO A 114 -8.27 -9.63 -1.47
C PRO A 114 -8.22 -10.42 -0.16
N LEU A 115 -7.25 -11.33 -0.05
CA LEU A 115 -6.96 -12.03 1.20
C LEU A 115 -5.84 -11.30 1.93
N ILE A 116 -6.09 -10.97 3.18
CA ILE A 116 -5.04 -10.44 4.05
C ILE A 116 -4.16 -11.62 4.45
N ILE A 117 -2.84 -11.44 4.40
CA ILE A 117 -1.87 -12.44 4.86
C ILE A 117 -1.06 -11.98 6.07
N VAL A 118 -1.00 -10.66 6.29
CA VAL A 118 -0.20 -10.06 7.37
C VAL A 118 -0.87 -8.77 7.84
N ILE A 119 -0.89 -8.58 9.16
CA ILE A 119 -1.31 -7.37 9.86
C ILE A 119 -0.27 -7.07 10.95
N LEU A 120 0.67 -6.16 10.68
CA LEU A 120 1.74 -5.83 11.62
C LEU A 120 1.56 -4.43 12.21
N PRO A 121 1.42 -4.31 13.54
CA PRO A 121 1.40 -3.01 14.21
C PRO A 121 2.76 -2.30 14.14
N THR A 122 2.75 -1.00 13.87
CA THR A 122 3.94 -0.16 13.77
C THR A 122 3.74 1.18 14.51
N ASN A 123 4.83 1.77 15.02
CA ASN A 123 4.79 3.02 15.81
C ASN A 123 5.65 4.15 15.19
N ARG A 124 6.35 3.87 14.07
CA ARG A 124 7.21 4.78 13.32
C ARG A 124 7.10 4.49 11.82
N GLU A 125 7.63 5.39 10.98
CA GLU A 125 7.95 5.07 9.59
C GLU A 125 8.86 3.85 9.58
N SER A 126 8.32 2.70 9.17
CA SER A 126 9.06 1.44 9.07
C SER A 126 10.32 1.64 8.24
N ASN A 127 11.44 1.05 8.68
CA ASN A 127 12.67 1.15 7.91
C ASN A 127 12.48 0.42 6.57
N ALA A 128 13.01 0.97 5.48
CA ALA A 128 12.98 0.34 4.17
C ALA A 128 13.50 -1.11 4.22
N MET A 129 14.50 -1.39 5.06
CA MET A 129 15.04 -2.74 5.25
C MET A 129 14.06 -3.70 5.93
N GLU A 130 13.26 -3.23 6.89
CA GLU A 130 12.23 -4.06 7.55
C GLU A 130 11.13 -4.43 6.56
N ILE A 131 10.68 -3.46 5.75
CA ILE A 131 9.69 -3.67 4.69
C ILE A 131 10.25 -4.65 3.65
N TYR A 132 11.50 -4.46 3.23
CA TYR A 132 12.18 -5.36 2.31
C TYR A 132 12.22 -6.79 2.86
N ASN A 133 12.64 -6.98 4.12
CA ASN A 133 12.68 -8.31 4.74
C ASN A 133 11.29 -8.95 4.82
N LEU A 134 10.26 -8.17 5.16
CA LEU A 134 8.88 -8.64 5.20
C LEU A 134 8.42 -9.12 3.81
N LEU A 135 8.56 -8.29 2.78
CA LEU A 135 8.16 -8.62 1.42
C LEU A 135 8.97 -9.77 0.83
N MET A 136 10.26 -9.87 1.17
CA MET A 136 11.11 -10.97 0.74
C MET A 136 10.68 -12.30 1.37
N ASN A 137 10.28 -12.29 2.65
CA ASN A 137 9.70 -13.47 3.29
C ASN A 137 8.37 -13.87 2.65
N VAL A 138 7.53 -12.91 2.27
CA VAL A 138 6.29 -13.19 1.51
C VAL A 138 6.62 -13.85 0.18
N LEU A 139 7.64 -13.38 -0.56
CA LEU A 139 8.08 -13.99 -1.81
C LEU A 139 8.56 -15.44 -1.62
N ILE A 140 9.38 -15.69 -0.60
CA ILE A 140 9.90 -17.03 -0.28
C ILE A 140 8.74 -17.97 0.07
N MET A 141 7.87 -17.57 0.99
CA MET A 141 6.75 -18.41 1.43
C MET A 141 5.72 -18.63 0.31
N SER A 142 5.49 -17.64 -0.56
CA SER A 142 4.62 -17.80 -1.74
C SER A 142 5.19 -18.85 -2.70
N ARG A 143 6.51 -18.84 -2.91
CA ARG A 143 7.19 -19.85 -3.73
C ARG A 143 7.12 -21.24 -3.11
N ASP A 144 7.37 -21.37 -1.81
CA ASP A 144 7.32 -22.66 -1.12
C ASP A 144 5.90 -23.27 -1.08
N THR A 145 4.87 -22.43 -1.26
CA THR A 145 3.45 -22.83 -1.35
C THR A 145 2.90 -22.93 -2.78
N ASP A 146 3.76 -22.77 -3.79
CA ASP A 146 3.41 -22.83 -5.22
C ASP A 146 2.42 -21.75 -5.69
N ILE A 147 2.47 -20.57 -5.06
CA ILE A 147 1.72 -19.39 -5.48
C ILE A 147 2.53 -18.62 -6.53
N ASN A 148 1.92 -18.42 -7.70
CA ASN A 148 2.48 -17.59 -8.79
C ASN A 148 2.34 -16.09 -8.48
N LEU A 149 3.07 -15.59 -7.48
CA LEU A 149 3.13 -14.18 -7.14
C LEU A 149 4.00 -13.43 -8.15
N VAL A 150 3.42 -12.49 -8.89
CA VAL A 150 4.13 -11.77 -9.98
C VAL A 150 4.39 -10.30 -9.71
N SER A 151 3.67 -9.70 -8.75
CA SER A 151 3.80 -8.28 -8.49
C SER A 151 3.63 -7.91 -7.02
N LEU A 152 4.31 -6.84 -6.61
CA LEU A 152 4.21 -6.24 -5.29
C LEU A 152 3.93 -4.74 -5.43
N GLY A 153 2.71 -4.32 -5.07
CA GLY A 153 2.26 -2.93 -5.08
C GLY A 153 2.49 -2.23 -3.74
N SER A 154 2.83 -0.94 -3.77
CA SER A 154 2.87 -0.06 -2.59
C SER A 154 2.50 1.39 -2.91
N ASP A 155 2.32 2.24 -1.89
CA ASP A 155 1.77 3.61 -2.02
C ASP A 155 2.79 4.62 -2.59
N GLY A 156 4.07 4.22 -2.65
CA GLY A 156 5.16 5.04 -3.18
C GLY A 156 5.76 6.02 -2.18
N ALA A 157 5.47 5.87 -0.88
CA ALA A 157 6.22 6.55 0.17
C ALA A 157 7.73 6.24 0.04
N LEU A 158 8.60 7.18 0.42
CA LEU A 158 10.05 7.07 0.19
C LEU A 158 10.65 5.77 0.75
N THR A 159 10.23 5.36 1.95
CA THR A 159 10.67 4.12 2.59
C THR A 159 10.22 2.87 1.83
N GLU A 160 8.99 2.87 1.31
CA GLU A 160 8.45 1.76 0.51
C GLU A 160 9.09 1.69 -0.87
N PHE A 161 9.31 2.83 -1.52
CA PHE A 161 10.04 2.90 -2.78
C PHE A 161 11.48 2.37 -2.62
N ASN A 162 12.16 2.76 -1.55
CA ASN A 162 13.49 2.25 -1.25
C ASN A 162 13.46 0.74 -1.00
N ALA A 163 12.45 0.21 -0.31
CA ALA A 163 12.28 -1.23 -0.12
C ALA A 163 12.06 -1.96 -1.46
N GLN A 164 11.19 -1.43 -2.34
CA GLN A 164 10.97 -1.96 -3.69
C GLN A 164 12.26 -1.93 -4.52
N ARG A 165 13.04 -0.85 -4.44
CA ARG A 165 14.33 -0.74 -5.12
C ARG A 165 15.35 -1.78 -4.62
N LEU A 166 15.32 -2.13 -3.34
CA LEU A 166 16.12 -3.24 -2.80
C LEU A 166 15.67 -4.60 -3.36
N ILE A 167 14.36 -4.83 -3.53
CA ILE A 167 13.83 -6.03 -4.20
C ILE A 167 14.27 -6.07 -5.67
N MET A 168 14.23 -4.94 -6.36
CA MET A 168 14.65 -4.87 -7.76
C MET A 168 16.14 -5.15 -7.97
N ASN A 169 17.00 -4.75 -7.03
CA ASN A 169 18.46 -4.84 -7.15
C ASN A 169 19.08 -5.94 -6.28
N CYS A 170 18.28 -6.88 -5.77
CA CYS A 170 18.80 -7.91 -4.86
C CYS A 170 19.74 -8.88 -5.59
N GLU A 171 20.87 -9.19 -4.97
CA GLU A 171 21.82 -10.20 -5.44
C GLU A 171 21.22 -11.62 -5.52
N LYS A 172 20.12 -11.88 -4.80
CA LYS A 172 19.41 -13.16 -4.87
C LYS A 172 18.73 -13.40 -6.23
N ALA A 173 18.48 -12.34 -6.99
CA ALA A 173 17.97 -12.46 -8.35
C ALA A 173 19.13 -12.81 -9.30
N LYS A 174 19.18 -14.08 -9.73
CA LYS A 174 20.25 -14.58 -10.62
C LYS A 174 20.10 -14.08 -12.06
N ASN A 175 18.86 -13.89 -12.49
CA ASN A 175 18.51 -13.48 -13.84
C ASN A 175 17.65 -12.22 -13.80
N PHE A 176 17.79 -11.39 -14.82
CA PHE A 176 16.97 -10.20 -15.00
C PHE A 176 16.36 -10.22 -16.39
N PHE A 177 15.11 -9.79 -16.48
CA PHE A 177 14.49 -9.45 -17.75
C PHE A 177 14.69 -7.96 -17.98
N GLU A 178 15.30 -7.60 -19.10
CA GLU A 178 15.56 -6.21 -19.48
C GLU A 178 14.69 -5.87 -20.70
N PHE A 179 14.00 -4.74 -20.61
CA PHE A 179 13.16 -4.20 -21.67
C PHE A 179 13.67 -2.81 -22.02
N HIS A 180 13.95 -2.60 -23.29
CA HIS A 180 14.42 -1.32 -23.82
C HIS A 180 13.38 -0.79 -24.80
N ASP A 181 12.79 0.36 -24.47
CA ASP A 181 11.99 1.14 -25.39
C ASP A 181 12.86 2.29 -25.92
N ASN A 182 13.30 2.16 -27.18
CA ASN A 182 14.15 3.16 -27.83
C ASN A 182 13.39 4.46 -28.15
N TYR A 183 12.07 4.41 -28.30
CA TYR A 183 11.26 5.58 -28.63
C TYR A 183 11.14 6.52 -27.43
N TYR A 184 10.85 5.97 -26.25
CA TYR A 184 10.77 6.74 -25.00
C TYR A 184 12.09 6.80 -24.23
N ASN A 185 13.14 6.13 -24.73
CA ASN A 185 14.42 5.95 -24.03
C ASN A 185 14.25 5.37 -22.62
N VAL A 186 13.32 4.42 -22.47
CA VAL A 186 13.02 3.77 -21.20
C VAL A 186 13.75 2.43 -21.14
N HIS A 187 14.66 2.30 -20.18
CA HIS A 187 15.26 1.03 -19.81
C HIS A 187 14.61 0.50 -18.54
N TYR A 188 13.91 -0.62 -18.66
CA TYR A 188 13.26 -1.29 -17.54
C TYR A 188 13.94 -2.62 -17.26
N LYS A 189 14.24 -2.86 -15.98
CA LYS A 189 14.89 -4.09 -15.51
C LYS A 189 14.04 -4.74 -14.43
N MET A 190 13.77 -6.02 -14.59
CA MET A 190 12.94 -6.80 -13.68
C MET A 190 13.70 -8.02 -13.16
N PRO A 191 13.79 -8.22 -11.84
CA PRO A 191 14.41 -9.41 -11.27
C PRO A 191 13.55 -10.66 -11.50
N ILE A 192 14.22 -11.76 -11.82
CA ILE A 192 13.60 -13.09 -11.87
C ILE A 192 14.05 -13.87 -10.63
N TYR A 193 13.11 -14.10 -9.73
CA TYR A 193 13.30 -14.88 -8.52
C TYR A 193 12.78 -16.30 -8.75
N TRP A 194 13.67 -17.29 -8.77
CA TRP A 194 13.30 -18.70 -8.92
C TRP A 194 12.34 -18.97 -10.11
N ASN A 195 12.68 -18.44 -11.28
CA ASN A 195 11.86 -18.47 -12.52
C ASN A 195 10.55 -17.68 -12.49
N LEU A 196 10.27 -16.92 -11.42
CA LEU A 196 9.15 -16.01 -11.35
C LEU A 196 9.61 -14.55 -11.54
N PRO A 197 9.14 -13.86 -12.58
CA PRO A 197 9.37 -12.43 -12.73
C PRO A 197 8.59 -11.66 -11.66
N ILE A 198 9.25 -10.76 -10.92
CA ILE A 198 8.62 -9.91 -9.90
C ILE A 198 8.64 -8.45 -10.33
N ILE A 199 7.45 -7.87 -10.48
CA ILE A 199 7.24 -6.47 -10.81
C ILE A 199 6.85 -5.71 -9.55
N THR A 200 7.65 -4.72 -9.16
CA THR A 200 7.24 -3.75 -8.13
C THR A 200 6.44 -2.63 -8.78
N VAL A 201 5.25 -2.33 -8.24
CA VAL A 201 4.33 -1.32 -8.76
C VAL A 201 4.09 -0.25 -7.71
N GLN A 202 3.96 1.00 -8.15
CA GLN A 202 3.54 2.12 -7.31
C GLN A 202 2.13 2.57 -7.67
N ASP A 203 1.42 3.18 -6.73
CA ASP A 203 0.12 3.79 -7.02
C ASP A 203 0.27 5.04 -7.89
N VAL A 204 -0.12 4.90 -9.16
CA VAL A 204 -0.13 5.99 -10.15
C VAL A 204 -1.03 7.16 -9.71
N LYS A 205 -2.09 6.91 -8.94
CA LYS A 205 -2.96 7.98 -8.41
C LYS A 205 -2.22 8.85 -7.41
N HIS A 206 -1.33 8.27 -6.60
CA HIS A 206 -0.50 9.01 -5.65
C HIS A 206 0.49 9.92 -6.35
N ALA A 207 1.06 9.50 -7.48
CA ALA A 207 1.89 10.37 -8.31
C ALA A 207 1.12 11.61 -8.82
N LYS A 208 -0.11 11.41 -9.34
CA LYS A 208 -0.96 12.52 -9.80
C LYS A 208 -1.32 13.49 -8.66
N LYS A 209 -1.71 12.96 -7.50
CA LYS A 209 -1.98 13.78 -6.31
C LYS A 209 -0.76 14.59 -5.90
N THR A 210 0.41 13.96 -5.89
CA THR A 210 1.67 14.62 -5.54
C THR A 210 2.00 15.74 -6.51
N ALA A 211 1.92 15.48 -7.82
CA ALA A 211 2.14 16.50 -8.85
C ALA A 211 1.20 17.69 -8.70
N ARG A 212 -0.11 17.46 -8.55
CA ARG A 212 -1.08 18.53 -8.28
C ARG A 212 -0.71 19.31 -7.02
N ASN A 213 -0.42 18.62 -5.92
CA ASN A 213 -0.14 19.27 -4.65
C ASN A 213 1.08 20.21 -4.74
N GLN A 214 2.06 19.93 -5.62
CA GLN A 214 3.19 20.84 -5.89
C GLN A 214 2.75 22.17 -6.54
N LEU A 215 1.64 22.22 -7.28
CA LEU A 215 1.09 23.49 -7.77
C LEU A 215 0.50 24.35 -6.64
N HIS A 216 0.11 23.73 -5.53
CA HIS A 216 -0.47 24.43 -4.38
C HIS A 216 0.56 24.71 -3.28
N SER A 217 1.73 24.07 -3.30
CA SER A 217 2.78 24.20 -2.29
C SER A 217 4.08 24.79 -2.84
N GLY A 218 4.78 25.59 -2.04
CA GLY A 218 6.12 26.09 -2.40
C GLY A 218 6.10 26.96 -3.66
N ALA A 219 6.83 26.53 -4.69
CA ALA A 219 7.05 27.28 -5.93
C ALA A 219 5.80 27.46 -6.80
N ARG A 220 4.71 26.72 -6.53
CA ARG A 220 3.43 26.83 -7.25
C ARG A 220 3.56 26.68 -8.77
N LEU A 221 4.47 25.80 -9.17
CA LEU A 221 4.95 25.62 -10.53
C LEU A 221 5.15 24.13 -10.80
N LEU A 222 4.72 23.66 -11.98
CA LEU A 222 5.16 22.41 -12.59
C LEU A 222 5.79 22.71 -13.93
N ILE A 223 6.81 21.95 -14.30
CA ILE A 223 7.50 22.08 -15.59
C ILE A 223 7.25 20.81 -16.39
N PHE A 224 6.76 20.95 -17.61
CA PHE A 224 6.49 19.87 -18.56
C PHE A 224 7.31 20.12 -19.83
N GLY A 225 8.54 19.62 -19.84
CA GLY A 225 9.48 19.87 -20.94
C GLY A 225 9.77 21.36 -21.06
N ASN A 226 9.30 21.98 -22.16
CA ASN A 226 9.49 23.41 -22.42
C ASN A 226 8.36 24.29 -21.89
N ASN A 227 7.24 23.70 -21.45
CA ASN A 227 6.08 24.43 -20.96
C ASN A 227 6.01 24.38 -19.44
N VAL A 228 5.26 25.32 -18.86
CA VAL A 228 5.08 25.41 -17.42
C VAL A 228 3.60 25.43 -17.06
N ILE A 229 3.26 25.02 -15.84
CA ILE A 229 1.94 25.22 -15.28
C ILE A 229 2.14 25.95 -13.97
N LEU A 230 1.61 27.17 -13.90
CA LEU A 230 1.64 27.99 -12.70
C LEU A 230 0.28 27.96 -12.02
N TYR A 231 0.27 28.09 -10.70
CA TYR A 231 -0.98 28.24 -9.94
C TYR A 231 -1.86 29.39 -10.45
N ARG A 232 -1.25 30.47 -10.97
CA ARG A 232 -2.00 31.58 -11.56
C ARG A 232 -2.82 31.15 -12.79
N HIS A 233 -2.31 30.20 -13.61
CA HIS A 233 -3.04 29.72 -14.78
C HIS A 233 -4.31 28.96 -14.35
N LEU A 234 -4.28 28.29 -13.20
CA LEU A 234 -5.48 27.67 -12.62
C LEU A 234 -6.51 28.70 -12.18
N LEU A 235 -6.07 29.81 -11.58
CA LEU A 235 -6.97 30.91 -11.20
C LEU A 235 -7.56 31.61 -12.43
N VAL A 236 -6.76 31.83 -13.47
CA VAL A 236 -7.21 32.39 -14.75
C VAL A 236 -8.24 31.47 -15.40
N THR A 237 -7.97 30.16 -15.46
CA THR A 237 -8.91 29.17 -15.98
C THR A 237 -10.25 29.23 -15.24
N LEU A 238 -10.23 29.30 -13.89
CA LEU A 238 -11.45 29.43 -13.09
C LEU A 238 -12.21 30.75 -13.29
N ALA A 239 -11.50 31.85 -13.59
CA ALA A 239 -12.09 33.18 -13.66
C ALA A 239 -12.59 33.55 -15.05
N GLN A 240 -11.94 33.06 -16.11
CA GLN A 240 -12.08 33.58 -17.47
C GLN A 240 -12.54 32.53 -18.49
N VAL A 241 -12.24 31.24 -18.28
CA VAL A 241 -12.56 30.19 -19.24
C VAL A 241 -13.96 29.64 -18.97
N LYS A 242 -14.79 29.55 -20.01
CA LYS A 242 -16.12 28.89 -19.92
C LYS A 242 -15.98 27.40 -20.23
N ASN A 243 -16.80 26.56 -19.58
CA ASN A 243 -16.83 25.11 -19.78
C ASN A 243 -15.51 24.38 -19.43
N HIS A 244 -14.89 24.72 -18.31
CA HIS A 244 -13.77 23.94 -17.75
C HIS A 244 -14.27 22.84 -16.80
N ALA A 245 -13.50 21.76 -16.66
CA ALA A 245 -13.82 20.67 -15.74
C ALA A 245 -13.41 20.92 -14.28
N ILE A 246 -12.62 21.97 -13.99
CA ILE A 246 -12.09 22.26 -12.65
C ILE A 246 -13.15 22.96 -11.77
N TYR A 247 -13.25 22.61 -10.49
CA TYR A 247 -14.07 23.36 -9.51
C TYR A 247 -13.22 24.30 -8.65
N ILE A 248 -13.86 25.31 -8.05
CA ILE A 248 -13.18 26.22 -7.09
C ILE A 248 -12.48 25.43 -5.97
N ARG A 249 -13.11 24.36 -5.46
CA ARG A 249 -12.53 23.49 -4.43
C ARG A 249 -11.36 22.63 -4.90
N ASP A 250 -11.16 22.51 -6.20
CA ASP A 250 -10.00 21.81 -6.78
C ASP A 250 -8.75 22.69 -6.79
N VAL A 251 -8.90 24.01 -6.58
CA VAL A 251 -7.81 24.99 -6.60
C VAL A 251 -7.64 25.73 -5.27
N VAL A 252 -8.74 26.12 -4.63
CA VAL A 252 -8.78 26.86 -3.37
C VAL A 252 -9.28 25.95 -2.25
N ASN A 253 -8.55 25.91 -1.13
CA ASN A 253 -8.83 25.02 0.00
C ASN A 253 -8.97 23.55 -0.42
N VAL A 254 -8.03 23.11 -1.27
CA VAL A 254 -8.03 21.79 -1.89
C VAL A 254 -7.93 20.69 -0.85
N ASP A 255 -8.78 19.68 -0.98
CA ASP A 255 -8.56 18.40 -0.33
C ASP A 255 -7.37 17.69 -0.99
N LYS A 256 -6.24 17.67 -0.29
CA LYS A 256 -4.98 17.07 -0.78
C LYS A 256 -5.09 15.56 -1.06
N GLN A 257 -6.15 14.90 -0.56
CA GLN A 257 -6.42 13.48 -0.76
C GLN A 257 -7.44 13.20 -1.88
N ASP A 258 -8.09 14.21 -2.45
CA ASP A 258 -9.07 14.01 -3.53
C ASP A 258 -8.38 13.62 -4.85
N ASP A 259 -8.45 12.32 -5.19
CA ASP A 259 -8.01 11.77 -6.47
C ASP A 259 -8.77 12.38 -7.67
N GLY A 260 -10.05 12.72 -7.48
CA GLY A 260 -10.91 13.26 -8.53
C GLY A 260 -10.46 14.65 -8.97
N ALA A 261 -10.12 15.53 -8.03
CA ALA A 261 -9.58 16.84 -8.35
C ALA A 261 -8.21 16.75 -9.05
N ALA A 262 -7.35 15.78 -8.68
CA ALA A 262 -6.11 15.53 -9.42
C ALA A 262 -6.37 15.01 -10.84
N TYR A 263 -7.39 14.15 -11.02
CA TYR A 263 -7.79 13.67 -12.34
C TYR A 263 -8.33 14.80 -13.24
N ARG A 264 -9.21 15.67 -12.71
CA ARG A 264 -9.78 16.80 -13.46
C ARG A 264 -8.71 17.81 -13.89
N LEU A 265 -7.72 18.08 -13.04
CA LEU A 265 -6.62 18.98 -13.39
C LEU A 265 -5.79 18.47 -14.56
N PHE A 266 -5.42 17.18 -14.56
CA PHE A 266 -4.58 16.58 -15.60
C PHE A 266 -5.39 16.00 -16.77
N TYR A 267 -6.63 16.47 -16.96
CA TYR A 267 -7.45 16.10 -18.10
C TYR A 267 -6.98 16.88 -19.34
N SER A 268 -6.99 16.24 -20.51
CA SER A 268 -6.44 16.81 -21.77
C SER A 268 -7.00 18.19 -22.07
N ASP A 269 -8.33 18.32 -22.00
CA ASP A 269 -9.03 19.54 -22.41
C ASP A 269 -8.72 20.70 -21.46
N VAL A 270 -8.49 20.39 -20.18
CA VAL A 270 -8.11 21.37 -19.16
C VAL A 270 -6.66 21.83 -19.38
N LEU A 271 -5.76 20.90 -19.69
CA LEU A 271 -4.37 21.25 -20.01
C LEU A 271 -4.27 22.08 -21.29
N GLU A 272 -5.11 21.80 -22.29
CA GLU A 272 -5.20 22.58 -23.52
C GLU A 272 -5.71 24.01 -23.25
N GLN A 273 -6.74 24.15 -22.42
CA GLN A 273 -7.24 25.47 -21.99
C GLN A 273 -6.18 26.28 -21.24
N ILE A 274 -5.43 25.63 -20.34
CA ILE A 274 -4.31 26.25 -19.63
C ILE A 274 -3.24 26.71 -20.62
N TYR A 275 -2.88 25.87 -21.59
CA TYR A 275 -1.88 26.20 -22.60
C TYR A 275 -2.31 27.37 -23.49
N GLN A 276 -3.57 27.41 -23.92
CA GLN A 276 -4.12 28.52 -24.70
C GLN A 276 -4.11 29.83 -23.90
N SER A 277 -4.31 29.77 -22.57
CA SER A 277 -4.22 30.95 -21.70
C SER A 277 -2.78 31.45 -21.45
N GLU A 278 -1.74 30.71 -21.85
CA GLU A 278 -0.35 31.18 -21.82
C GLU A 278 0.03 32.06 -23.02
N LEU A 279 -0.79 32.04 -24.08
CA LEU A 279 -0.55 32.78 -25.32
C LEU A 279 -1.14 34.21 -25.32
N GLU A 280 -1.82 34.60 -24.23
CA GLU A 280 -2.27 35.98 -23.94
C GLU A 280 -1.36 36.66 -22.92
#